data_AF-A0A941MEH6-F1
#
_entry.id   AF-A0A941MEH6-F1
#
_cell.length_a   1.000
_cell.length_b   1.000
_cell.length_c   1.000
_cell.angle_alpha   90.00
_cell.angle_beta   90.00
_cell.angle_gamma   90.00
#
_symmetry.space_group_name_H-M   'P 1'
#
loop_
_entity.id
_entity.type
_entity.pdbx_description
1 polymer ?
#
loop_
_entity_poly.entity_id
_entity_poly.type
_entity_poly.pdbx_seq_one_letter_code
_entity_poly.pdbx_strand_id
1 'polypeptide(L)'
;MARLWMRCLLLCCLVLLLSGCPEEGGGKGTVLEQNQRDYSAAIRWGNFEGAWNLVDPKVREEHPLTDIDFSRYKQVQISGYRELGSSVLGNGDVLREIEIGVVNKYTMVERTVRYREQWHYDEAHKTWWQMSSLPDLWQQD
;
A
#
# COMPACT_ATOMS: atom_id res chain seq x y z
N MET A 1 -48.69 -27.76 -4.12
CA MET A 1 -48.15 -27.06 -2.94
C MET A 1 -46.73 -27.51 -2.57
N ALA A 2 -46.45 -28.81 -2.43
CA ALA A 2 -45.11 -29.33 -2.08
C ALA A 2 -43.96 -28.90 -3.02
N ARG A 3 -44.19 -28.83 -4.35
CA ARG A 3 -43.17 -28.39 -5.32
C ARG A 3 -42.81 -26.90 -5.22
N LEU A 4 -43.74 -26.04 -4.81
CA LEU A 4 -43.45 -24.61 -4.57
C LEU A 4 -42.68 -24.41 -3.27
N TRP A 5 -43.00 -25.19 -2.24
CA TRP A 5 -42.26 -25.19 -0.98
C TRP A 5 -40.83 -25.67 -1.14
N MET A 6 -40.61 -26.74 -1.90
CA MET A 6 -39.27 -27.27 -2.17
C MET A 6 -38.42 -26.29 -2.97
N ARG A 7 -39.02 -25.54 -3.91
CA ARG A 7 -38.35 -24.45 -4.65
C ARG A 7 -38.01 -23.26 -3.75
N CYS A 8 -38.90 -22.85 -2.85
CA CYS A 8 -38.60 -21.78 -1.89
C CYS A 8 -37.49 -22.19 -0.91
N LEU A 9 -37.47 -23.45 -0.48
CA LEU A 9 -36.43 -23.98 0.40
C LEU A 9 -35.05 -24.00 -0.28
N LEU A 10 -35.01 -24.42 -1.55
CA LEU A 10 -33.79 -24.40 -2.36
C LEU A 10 -33.28 -22.98 -2.63
N LEU A 11 -34.19 -22.03 -2.87
CA LEU A 11 -33.83 -20.61 -3.03
C LEU A 11 -33.32 -19.99 -1.73
N CYS A 12 -33.93 -20.30 -0.58
CA CYS A 12 -33.40 -19.87 0.72
C CYS A 12 -32.02 -20.46 1.03
N CYS A 13 -31.78 -21.75 0.74
CA CYS A 13 -30.46 -22.37 0.91
C CYS A 13 -29.40 -21.74 0.00
N LEU A 14 -29.76 -21.33 -1.22
CA LEU A 14 -28.83 -20.70 -2.16
C LEU A 14 -28.44 -19.28 -1.72
N VAL A 15 -29.36 -18.54 -1.11
CA VAL A 15 -29.09 -17.19 -0.56
C VAL A 15 -28.21 -17.27 0.69
N LEU A 16 -28.35 -18.33 1.51
CA LEU A 16 -27.51 -18.56 2.69
C LEU A 16 -26.06 -18.96 2.35
N LEU A 17 -25.80 -19.44 1.12
CA LEU A 17 -24.44 -19.74 0.65
C LEU A 17 -23.70 -18.50 0.12
N LEU A 18 -24.39 -17.37 -0.04
CA LEU A 18 -23.80 -16.10 -0.50
C LEU A 18 -23.42 -15.15 0.65
N SER A 19 -23.70 -15.52 1.90
CA SER A 19 -23.16 -14.80 3.05
C SER A 19 -21.70 -15.20 3.25
N GLY A 20 -20.80 -14.59 2.46
CA GLY A 20 -19.39 -14.56 2.80
C GLY A 20 -19.25 -13.92 4.18
N CYS A 21 -18.57 -14.60 5.12
CA CYS A 21 -18.17 -13.96 6.36
C CYS A 21 -17.35 -12.71 6.00
N PRO A 22 -17.61 -11.55 6.63
CA PRO A 22 -16.58 -10.52 6.66
C PRO A 22 -15.38 -11.16 7.37
N GLU A 23 -14.27 -11.31 6.65
CA GLU A 23 -12.99 -11.67 7.27
C GLU A 23 -12.59 -10.49 8.15
N GLU A 24 -13.00 -10.55 9.41
CA GLU A 24 -12.60 -9.59 10.43
C GLU A 24 -11.08 -9.69 10.60
N GLY A 25 -10.35 -8.83 9.89
CA GLY A 25 -8.93 -8.55 10.08
C GLY A 25 -8.05 -9.80 10.09
N GLY A 26 -7.52 -10.17 8.92
CA GLY A 26 -6.40 -11.12 8.84
C GLY A 26 -5.29 -10.75 9.82
N GLY A 27 -4.51 -11.72 10.29
CA GLY A 27 -3.47 -11.49 11.28
C GLY A 27 -2.48 -10.39 10.87
N LYS A 28 -1.63 -9.91 11.80
CA LYS A 28 -0.70 -8.78 11.55
C LYS A 28 0.04 -8.89 10.20
N GLY A 29 0.49 -10.08 9.81
CA GLY A 29 1.13 -10.32 8.52
C GLY A 29 0.23 -10.03 7.31
N THR A 30 -1.04 -10.45 7.34
CA THR A 30 -2.01 -10.18 6.27
C THR A 30 -2.28 -8.69 6.09
N VAL A 31 -2.43 -7.95 7.21
CA VAL A 31 -2.61 -6.49 7.17
C VAL A 31 -1.35 -5.81 6.64
N LEU A 32 -0.16 -6.28 7.05
CA LEU A 32 1.11 -5.76 6.53
C LEU A 32 1.18 -5.92 5.02
N GLU A 33 0.95 -7.13 4.52
CA GLU A 33 0.99 -7.43 3.09
C GLU A 33 -0.02 -6.58 2.31
N GLN A 34 -1.22 -6.38 2.86
CA GLN A 34 -2.23 -5.51 2.24
C GLN A 34 -1.74 -4.07 2.14
N ASN A 35 -1.29 -3.48 3.25
CA ASN A 35 -0.80 -2.10 3.27
C ASN A 35 0.43 -1.92 2.34
N GLN A 36 1.33 -2.90 2.29
CA GLN A 36 2.47 -2.91 1.36
C GLN A 36 2.05 -2.98 -0.10
N ARG A 37 1.05 -3.82 -0.43
CA ARG A 37 0.48 -3.88 -1.77
C ARG A 37 -0.14 -2.54 -2.15
N ASP A 38 -0.96 -1.98 -1.28
CA ASP A 38 -1.66 -0.70 -1.52
C ASP A 38 -0.68 0.45 -1.69
N TYR A 39 0.35 0.54 -0.83
CA TYR A 39 1.41 1.53 -0.95
C TYR A 39 2.16 1.38 -2.28
N SER A 40 2.63 0.17 -2.61
CA SER A 40 3.37 -0.08 -3.85
C SER A 40 2.53 0.19 -5.10
N ALA A 41 1.23 -0.12 -5.07
CA ALA A 41 0.31 0.16 -6.16
C ALA A 41 0.08 1.67 -6.31
N ALA A 42 -0.10 2.38 -5.20
CA ALA A 42 -0.26 3.83 -5.19
C ALA A 42 0.95 4.52 -5.82
N ILE A 43 2.17 4.16 -5.42
CA ILE A 43 3.39 4.70 -6.05
C ILE A 43 3.48 4.32 -7.53
N ARG A 44 3.31 3.04 -7.88
CA ARG A 44 3.41 2.55 -9.27
C ARG A 44 2.46 3.26 -10.22
N TRP A 45 1.26 3.59 -9.76
CA TRP A 45 0.25 4.30 -10.55
C TRP A 45 0.26 5.82 -10.37
N GLY A 46 1.25 6.36 -9.67
CA GLY A 46 1.44 7.81 -9.49
C GLY A 46 0.44 8.46 -8.51
N ASN A 47 -0.28 7.68 -7.72
CA ASN A 47 -1.15 8.16 -6.64
C ASN A 47 -0.33 8.41 -5.36
N PHE A 48 0.55 9.41 -5.40
CA PHE A 48 1.43 9.75 -4.27
C PHE A 48 0.67 10.29 -3.05
N GLU A 49 -0.47 10.94 -3.25
CA GLU A 49 -1.36 11.37 -2.17
C GLU A 49 -1.96 10.16 -1.45
N GLY A 50 -2.38 9.13 -2.21
CA GLY A 50 -2.85 7.86 -1.64
C GLY A 50 -1.75 7.11 -0.89
N ALA A 51 -0.52 7.09 -1.42
CA ALA A 51 0.63 6.51 -0.73
C ALA A 51 0.94 7.29 0.57
N TRP A 52 0.84 8.62 0.54
CA TRP A 52 1.04 9.46 1.71
C TRP A 52 0.04 9.14 2.83
N ASN A 53 -1.21 8.80 2.51
CA ASN A 53 -2.20 8.41 3.53
C ASN A 53 -1.85 7.12 4.30
N LEU A 54 -0.91 6.31 3.80
CA LEU A 54 -0.40 5.11 4.47
C LEU A 54 0.87 5.39 5.30
N VAL A 55 1.39 6.62 5.26
CA VAL A 55 2.48 7.09 6.11
C VAL A 55 1.95 7.42 7.51
N ASP A 56 2.75 7.07 8.52
CA ASP A 56 2.44 7.28 9.93
C ASP A 56 1.97 8.73 10.17
N PRO A 57 0.83 8.92 10.88
CA PRO A 57 0.29 10.26 11.13
C PRO A 57 1.29 11.23 11.76
N LYS A 58 2.18 10.78 12.65
CA LYS A 58 3.19 11.64 13.28
C LYS A 58 4.24 12.09 12.26
N VAL A 59 4.67 11.19 11.39
CA VAL A 59 5.59 11.54 10.29
C VAL A 59 4.95 12.58 9.38
N ARG A 60 3.64 12.46 9.10
CA ARG A 60 2.91 13.45 8.30
C ARG A 60 2.74 14.80 9.00
N GLU A 61 2.59 14.80 10.31
CA GLU A 61 2.51 16.02 11.12
C GLU A 61 3.87 16.73 11.25
N GLU A 62 4.95 15.97 11.43
CA GLU A 62 6.32 16.48 11.52
C GLU A 62 6.84 16.98 10.16
N HIS A 63 6.44 16.33 9.07
CA HIS A 63 6.88 16.64 7.72
C HIS A 63 5.69 16.72 6.74
N PRO A 64 4.81 17.72 6.88
CA PRO A 64 3.66 17.86 6.01
C PRO A 64 4.11 18.17 4.58
N LEU A 65 3.62 17.37 3.63
CA LEU A 65 3.80 17.65 2.21
C LEU A 65 2.78 18.68 1.73
N THR A 66 3.25 19.67 0.99
CA THR A 66 2.44 20.70 0.36
C THR A 66 2.03 20.30 -1.05
N ASP A 67 1.08 21.03 -1.63
CA ASP A 67 0.70 20.87 -3.04
C ASP A 67 1.90 21.03 -4.00
N ILE A 68 2.87 21.88 -3.63
CA ILE A 68 4.10 22.07 -4.40
C ILE A 68 4.95 20.80 -4.35
N ASP A 69 5.07 20.14 -3.20
CA ASP A 69 5.80 18.88 -3.07
C ASP A 69 5.15 17.79 -3.93
N PHE A 70 3.82 17.66 -3.87
CA PHE A 70 3.08 16.73 -4.72
C PHE A 70 3.20 17.05 -6.22
N SER A 71 3.30 18.34 -6.59
CA SER A 71 3.46 18.75 -7.98
C SER A 71 4.74 18.22 -8.62
N ARG A 72 5.81 18.00 -7.84
CA ARG A 72 7.07 17.45 -8.36
C ARG A 72 6.85 16.04 -8.88
N TYR A 73 6.12 15.19 -8.15
CA TYR A 73 5.85 13.82 -8.58
C TYR A 73 5.06 13.73 -9.89
N LYS A 74 4.27 14.76 -10.25
CA LYS A 74 3.55 14.81 -11.53
C LYS A 74 4.49 14.88 -12.74
N GLN A 75 5.75 15.28 -12.55
CA GLN A 75 6.77 15.43 -13.60
C GLN A 75 7.42 14.10 -14.01
N VAL A 76 7.20 13.03 -13.24
CA VAL A 76 7.78 11.71 -13.49
C VAL A 76 6.70 10.65 -13.72
N GLN A 77 7.10 9.56 -14.35
CA GLN A 77 6.33 8.34 -14.48
C GLN A 77 7.12 7.20 -13.84
N ILE A 78 6.43 6.35 -13.07
CA ILE A 78 7.06 5.15 -12.52
C ILE A 78 7.04 4.06 -13.59
N SER A 79 8.21 3.54 -13.96
CA SER A 79 8.37 2.42 -14.89
C SER A 79 8.48 1.08 -14.19
N GLY A 80 8.88 1.06 -12.91
CA GLY A 80 9.02 -0.15 -12.12
C GLY A 80 8.97 0.10 -10.61
N TYR A 81 8.58 -0.93 -9.86
CA TYR A 81 8.63 -0.94 -8.39
C TYR A 81 8.92 -2.38 -7.97
N ARG A 82 10.13 -2.64 -7.48
CA ARG A 82 10.64 -3.98 -7.23
C ARG A 82 11.24 -4.08 -5.84
N GLU A 83 10.81 -5.08 -5.08
CA GLU A 83 11.45 -5.43 -3.82
C GLU A 83 12.77 -6.15 -4.09
N LEU A 84 13.82 -5.72 -3.40
CA LEU A 84 15.15 -6.32 -3.42
C LEU A 84 15.35 -7.28 -2.27
N GLY A 85 14.71 -7.00 -1.14
CA GLY A 85 14.77 -7.80 0.07
C GLY A 85 13.91 -7.20 1.18
N SER A 86 13.65 -8.04 2.17
CA SER A 86 12.87 -7.71 3.36
C SER A 86 13.50 -8.34 4.59
N SER A 87 13.43 -7.67 5.73
CA SER A 87 13.88 -8.19 7.01
C SER A 87 13.00 -7.71 8.16
N VAL A 88 12.87 -8.53 9.20
CA VAL A 88 12.19 -8.18 10.44
C VAL A 88 13.23 -7.76 11.47
N LEU A 89 13.07 -6.58 12.04
CA LEU A 89 13.94 -6.03 13.08
C LEU A 89 13.61 -6.63 14.45
N GLY A 90 14.54 -6.51 15.39
CA GLY A 90 14.37 -7.04 16.75
C GLY A 90 13.19 -6.43 17.53
N ASN A 91 12.70 -5.27 17.12
CA ASN A 91 11.51 -4.61 17.68
C ASN A 91 10.20 -5.02 16.97
N GLY A 92 10.25 -5.88 15.95
CA GLY A 92 9.09 -6.32 15.18
C GLY A 92 8.79 -5.48 13.94
N ASP A 93 9.51 -4.39 13.70
CA ASP A 93 9.37 -3.60 12.46
C ASP A 93 9.83 -4.41 11.26
N VAL A 94 9.28 -4.07 10.08
CA VAL A 94 9.66 -4.71 8.83
C VAL A 94 10.35 -3.69 7.92
N LEU A 95 11.61 -3.95 7.59
CA LEU A 95 12.36 -3.18 6.60
C LEU A 95 12.24 -3.81 5.23
N ARG A 96 12.05 -2.99 4.19
CA ARG A 96 12.13 -3.43 2.79
C ARG A 96 13.03 -2.51 2.00
N GLU A 97 13.86 -3.12 1.17
CA GLU A 97 14.70 -2.43 0.20
C GLU A 97 14.02 -2.47 -1.16
N ILE A 98 13.74 -1.31 -1.74
CA ILE A 98 12.98 -1.17 -2.97
C ILE A 98 13.83 -0.51 -4.06
N GLU A 99 13.68 -0.98 -5.28
CA GLU A 99 14.12 -0.29 -6.50
C GLU A 99 12.92 0.28 -7.24
N ILE A 100 12.97 1.56 -7.53
CA ILE A 100 11.94 2.27 -8.29
C ILE A 100 12.53 2.70 -9.62
N GLY A 101 11.92 2.27 -10.72
CA GLY A 101 12.20 2.80 -12.05
C GLY A 101 11.44 4.10 -12.27
N VAL A 102 12.13 5.17 -12.68
CA VAL A 102 11.59 6.52 -12.80
C VAL A 102 11.96 7.09 -14.17
N VAL A 103 10.95 7.48 -14.93
CA VAL A 103 11.09 8.17 -16.22
C VAL A 103 10.73 9.63 -16.04
N ASN A 104 11.62 10.53 -16.44
CA ASN A 104 11.29 11.95 -16.54
C ASN A 104 10.41 12.17 -17.79
N LYS A 105 9.20 12.70 -17.60
CA LYS A 105 8.23 12.87 -18.70
C LYS A 105 8.66 13.90 -19.75
N TYR A 106 9.57 14.81 -19.42
CA TYR A 106 10.02 15.88 -20.31
C TYR A 106 11.25 15.49 -21.12
N THR A 107 12.16 14.71 -20.54
CA THR A 107 13.40 14.31 -21.21
C THR A 107 13.40 12.88 -21.71
N MET A 108 12.41 12.07 -21.30
CA MET A 108 12.32 10.62 -21.57
C MET A 108 13.53 9.82 -21.05
N VAL A 109 14.31 10.40 -20.13
CA VAL A 109 15.42 9.72 -19.47
C VAL A 109 14.86 8.85 -18.35
N GLU A 110 15.22 7.56 -18.37
CA GLU A 110 14.94 6.61 -17.30
C GLU A 110 16.13 6.49 -16.35
N ARG A 111 15.83 6.34 -15.05
CA ARG A 111 16.78 5.98 -14.00
C ARG A 111 16.15 5.06 -12.98
N THR A 112 16.96 4.44 -12.15
CA THR A 112 16.51 3.73 -10.95
C THR A 112 16.82 4.54 -9.70
N VAL A 113 16.00 4.37 -8.65
CA VAL A 113 16.17 4.97 -7.33
C VAL A 113 16.05 3.88 -6.28
N ARG A 114 16.93 3.90 -5.27
CA ARG A 114 16.82 3.05 -4.08
C ARG A 114 15.93 3.74 -3.06
N TYR A 115 14.99 2.99 -2.50
CA TYR A 115 14.08 3.47 -1.47
C TYR A 115 13.95 2.44 -0.35
N ARG A 116 14.09 2.89 0.90
CA ARG A 116 13.95 2.04 2.07
C ARG A 116 12.62 2.30 2.75
N GLU A 117 11.80 1.26 2.82
CA GLU A 117 10.58 1.24 3.60
C GLU A 117 10.86 0.72 5.02
N GLN A 118 10.21 1.32 6.02
CA GLN A 118 10.14 0.79 7.37
C GLN A 118 8.68 0.75 7.81
N TRP A 119 8.17 -0.43 8.10
CA TRP A 119 6.80 -0.63 8.55
C TRP A 119 6.78 -0.89 10.05
N HIS A 120 5.97 -0.11 10.76
CA HIS A 120 5.74 -0.28 12.19
C HIS A 120 4.29 -0.69 12.43
N TYR A 121 4.08 -1.65 13.35
CA TYR A 121 2.74 -2.08 13.73
C TYR A 121 2.20 -1.22 14.87
N ASP A 122 1.08 -0.56 14.62
CA ASP A 122 0.34 0.18 15.62
C ASP A 122 -0.67 -0.74 16.32
N GLU A 123 -0.36 -1.12 17.56
CA GLU A 123 -1.23 -1.97 18.39
C GLU A 123 -2.60 -1.34 18.66
N ALA A 124 -2.68 -0.01 18.77
CA ALA A 124 -3.93 0.68 19.11
C ALA A 124 -4.90 0.67 17.93
N HIS A 125 -4.40 0.91 16.72
CA HIS A 125 -5.20 0.94 15.49
C HIS A 125 -5.20 -0.39 14.72
N LYS A 126 -4.44 -1.38 15.18
CA LYS A 126 -4.29 -2.71 14.59
C LYS A 126 -3.89 -2.67 13.10
N THR A 127 -3.01 -1.74 12.75
CA THR A 127 -2.57 -1.52 11.36
C THR A 127 -1.06 -1.33 11.30
N TRP A 128 -0.52 -1.38 10.09
CA TRP A 128 0.88 -1.06 9.83
C TRP A 128 0.99 0.31 9.17
N TRP A 129 1.86 1.14 9.71
CA TRP A 129 2.18 2.44 9.13
C TRP A 129 3.54 2.40 8.45
N GLN A 130 3.64 3.08 7.32
CA GLN A 130 4.93 3.38 6.71
C GLN A 130 5.60 4.51 7.51
N MET A 131 6.76 4.23 8.10
CA MET A 131 7.52 5.19 8.90
C MET A 131 8.47 6.04 8.04
N SER A 132 8.79 5.58 6.83
CA SER A 132 9.52 6.38 5.85
C SER A 132 8.59 7.42 5.21
N SER A 133 9.13 8.59 4.84
CA SER A 133 8.39 9.51 3.96
C SER A 133 8.27 8.93 2.54
N LEU A 134 7.59 9.65 1.63
CA LEU A 134 7.56 9.29 0.22
C LEU A 134 8.99 9.20 -0.37
N PRO A 135 9.21 8.32 -1.38
CA PRO A 135 10.53 8.18 -2.00
C PRO A 135 11.00 9.49 -2.63
N ASP A 136 12.23 9.92 -2.33
CA ASP A 136 12.86 11.02 -3.04
C ASP A 136 13.31 10.57 -4.43
N LEU A 137 12.49 10.86 -5.45
CA LEU A 137 12.73 10.42 -6.82
C LEU A 137 13.77 11.27 -7.56
N TRP A 138 14.39 12.26 -6.91
CA TRP A 138 15.33 13.20 -7.54
C TRP A 138 16.78 13.04 -7.09
N GLN A 139 17.07 12.19 -6.11
CA GLN A 139 18.45 11.86 -5.76
C GLN A 139 19.17 11.26 -6.97
N GLN A 140 20.36 11.80 -7.24
CA GLN A 140 21.36 11.19 -8.11
C GLN A 140 22.31 10.44 -7.17
N ASP A 141 22.56 9.17 -7.48
CA ASP A 141 23.65 8.40 -6.84
C ASP A 141 25.01 9.08 -7.07
#